data_AF-A0A8H8CVZ2-F1
#
_entry.id   AF-A0A8H8CVZ2-F1
#
_cell.length_a   1.000
_cell.length_b   1.000
_cell.length_c   1.000
_cell.angle_alpha   90.00
_cell.angle_beta   90.00
_cell.angle_gamma   90.00
#
_symmetry.space_group_name_H-M   'P 1'
#
loop_
_entity.id
_entity.type
_entity.pdbx_description
1 polymer ?
#
loop_
_entity_poly.entity_id
_entity_poly.type
_entity_poly.pdbx_seq_one_letter_code
_entity_poly.pdbx_strand_id
1 'polypeptide(L)'
;MVTLFQGLGLKAAVLHTRYRIARSIFGSLGPTIVRVGWDRVIKGPCDPPELEALLYIAEHTTIPLPRVRCTYNGPGGIYIMIDYIKGTNLETLWMLGLLKPEEKDAIVDDMAVYLNSASSAASS
;
A
#
# COMPACT_ATOMS: atom_id res chain seq x y z
N MET A 1 -15.67 -28.14 -22.01
CA MET A 1 -14.23 -28.43 -21.82
C MET A 1 -13.44 -27.28 -22.45
N VAL A 2 -13.08 -26.25 -21.67
CA VAL A 2 -12.08 -25.25 -22.08
C VAL A 2 -11.27 -24.84 -20.85
N THR A 3 -9.97 -25.03 -21.00
CA THR A 3 -8.87 -24.90 -20.07
C THR A 3 -8.57 -23.43 -19.78
N LEU A 4 -8.85 -22.89 -18.57
CA LEU A 4 -8.40 -21.55 -18.16
C LEU A 4 -8.13 -21.36 -16.65
N PHE A 5 -8.08 -22.42 -15.84
CA PHE A 5 -7.87 -22.30 -14.38
C PHE A 5 -6.48 -22.72 -13.87
N GLN A 6 -5.56 -23.15 -14.73
CA GLN A 6 -4.30 -23.75 -14.28
C GLN A 6 -3.14 -22.76 -14.03
N GLY A 7 -3.27 -21.47 -14.36
CA GLY A 7 -2.22 -20.46 -14.17
C GLY A 7 -2.34 -19.59 -12.91
N LEU A 8 -3.56 -19.44 -12.37
CA LEU A 8 -3.84 -18.52 -11.26
C LEU A 8 -3.37 -19.07 -9.90
N GLY A 9 -3.50 -20.39 -9.70
CA GLY A 9 -3.12 -21.06 -8.47
C GLY A 9 -1.61 -21.07 -8.20
N LEU A 10 -0.79 -21.30 -9.24
CA LEU A 10 0.68 -21.33 -9.07
C LEU A 10 1.22 -19.94 -8.73
N LYS A 11 0.75 -18.88 -9.41
CA LYS A 11 1.15 -17.50 -9.10
C LYS A 11 0.75 -17.10 -7.67
N ALA A 12 -0.48 -17.42 -7.27
CA ALA A 12 -0.94 -17.17 -5.90
C ALA A 12 -0.11 -17.96 -4.86
N ALA A 13 0.19 -19.23 -5.12
CA ALA A 13 1.01 -20.07 -4.24
C ALA A 13 2.45 -19.55 -4.11
N VAL A 14 3.06 -19.11 -5.23
CA VAL A 14 4.40 -18.51 -5.24
C VAL A 14 4.41 -17.20 -4.45
N LEU A 15 3.43 -16.32 -4.67
CA LEU A 15 3.34 -15.05 -3.95
C LEU A 15 3.05 -15.24 -2.46
N HIS A 16 2.18 -16.18 -2.09
CA HIS A 16 1.91 -16.49 -0.70
C HIS A 16 3.11 -17.12 0.01
N THR A 17 3.84 -18.02 -0.68
CA THR A 17 5.12 -18.55 -0.18
C THR A 17 6.13 -17.42 0.02
N ARG A 18 6.23 -16.50 -0.95
CA ARG A 18 7.08 -15.30 -0.82
C ARG A 18 6.70 -14.44 0.37
N TYR A 19 5.41 -14.23 0.62
CA TYR A 19 4.92 -13.53 1.82
C TYR A 19 5.40 -14.22 3.10
N ARG A 20 5.25 -15.54 3.21
CA ARG A 20 5.67 -16.30 4.41
C ARG A 20 7.17 -16.21 4.65
N ILE A 21 7.97 -16.39 3.60
CA ILE A 21 9.43 -16.29 3.68
C ILE A 21 9.83 -14.85 4.06
N ALA A 22 9.27 -13.86 3.39
CA ALA A 22 9.59 -12.45 3.64
C ALA A 22 9.23 -12.02 5.06
N ARG A 23 8.09 -12.48 5.60
CA ARG A 23 7.70 -12.25 6.99
C ARG A 23 8.72 -12.81 7.98
N SER A 24 9.32 -13.95 7.66
CA SER A 24 10.36 -14.56 8.48
C SER A 24 11.71 -13.85 8.38
N ILE A 25 12.06 -13.27 7.22
CA ILE A 25 13.38 -12.68 6.97
C ILE A 25 13.41 -11.18 7.30
N PHE A 26 12.43 -10.43 6.83
CA PHE A 26 12.39 -8.96 6.94
C PHE A 26 11.50 -8.48 8.10
N GLY A 27 10.79 -9.39 8.75
CA GLY A 27 9.83 -9.06 9.79
C GLY A 27 8.53 -8.46 9.25
N SER A 28 7.69 -8.06 10.19
CA SER A 28 6.39 -7.42 9.95
C SER A 28 6.48 -5.93 10.29
N LEU A 29 5.85 -5.09 9.48
CA LEU A 29 5.70 -3.64 9.73
C LEU A 29 4.36 -3.33 10.41
N GLY A 30 3.69 -4.34 10.95
CA GLY A 30 2.33 -4.28 11.46
C GLY A 30 1.58 -5.61 11.21
N PRO A 31 0.39 -5.79 11.79
CA PRO A 31 -0.31 -7.08 11.84
C PRO A 31 -0.55 -7.69 10.46
N THR A 32 -0.77 -6.84 9.44
CA THR A 32 -1.09 -7.25 8.07
C THR A 32 -0.05 -6.80 7.05
N ILE A 33 1.08 -6.21 7.46
CA ILE A 33 2.07 -5.64 6.53
C ILE A 33 3.41 -6.35 6.69
N VAL A 34 3.94 -6.85 5.58
CA VAL A 34 5.22 -7.55 5.52
C VAL A 34 6.09 -6.89 4.47
N ARG A 35 7.35 -6.61 4.82
CA ARG A 35 8.33 -6.09 3.87
C ARG A 35 8.84 -7.22 2.99
N VAL A 36 8.95 -6.97 1.68
CA VAL A 36 9.38 -7.96 0.70
C VAL A 36 10.51 -7.40 -0.15
N GLY A 37 11.74 -7.55 0.33
CA GLY A 37 12.90 -6.91 -0.29
C GLY A 37 13.00 -5.42 0.07
N TRP A 38 13.74 -4.66 -0.75
CA TRP A 38 14.11 -3.29 -0.42
C TRP A 38 13.04 -2.25 -0.75
N ASP A 39 12.26 -2.50 -1.80
CA ASP A 39 11.39 -1.54 -2.50
C ASP A 39 9.90 -1.91 -2.45
N ARG A 40 9.50 -2.97 -1.75
CA ARG A 40 8.13 -3.49 -1.77
C ARG A 40 7.64 -3.95 -0.41
N VAL A 41 6.33 -3.88 -0.25
CA VAL A 41 5.60 -4.49 0.87
C VAL A 41 4.43 -5.30 0.33
N ILE A 42 4.03 -6.32 1.07
CA ILE A 42 2.75 -7.00 0.90
C ILE A 42 1.88 -6.61 2.08
N LYS A 43 0.68 -6.09 1.80
CA LYS A 43 -0.39 -5.89 2.77
C LYS A 43 -1.44 -6.98 2.57
N GLY A 44 -1.87 -7.60 3.65
CA GLY A 44 -2.98 -8.56 3.61
C GLY A 44 -3.13 -9.42 4.88
N PRO A 45 -4.31 -10.05 5.04
CA PRO A 45 -5.46 -9.93 4.14
C PRO A 45 -6.11 -8.53 4.21
N CYS A 46 -6.54 -8.03 3.05
CA CYS A 46 -7.20 -6.73 2.86
C CYS A 46 -8.66 -6.93 2.47
N ASP A 47 -9.50 -5.99 2.86
CA ASP A 47 -10.86 -5.90 2.36
C ASP A 47 -10.87 -5.39 0.90
N PRO A 48 -11.80 -5.83 0.04
CA PRO A 48 -11.87 -5.37 -1.35
C PRO A 48 -11.87 -3.84 -1.54
N PRO A 49 -12.58 -3.04 -0.71
CA PRO A 49 -12.57 -1.58 -0.84
C PRO A 49 -11.19 -0.94 -0.73
N GLU A 50 -10.23 -1.59 -0.05
CA GLU A 50 -8.87 -1.06 0.03
C GLU A 50 -8.17 -1.07 -1.34
N LEU A 51 -8.33 -2.16 -2.10
CA LEU A 51 -7.78 -2.24 -3.45
C LEU A 51 -8.51 -1.28 -4.40
N GLU A 52 -9.83 -1.24 -4.31
CA GLU A 52 -10.68 -0.36 -5.15
C GLU A 52 -10.32 1.12 -4.94
N ALA A 53 -10.18 1.55 -3.68
CA ALA A 53 -9.80 2.93 -3.36
C ALA A 53 -8.41 3.29 -3.91
N LEU A 54 -7.42 2.40 -3.76
CA LEU A 54 -6.07 2.62 -4.30
C LEU A 54 -6.07 2.76 -5.83
N LEU A 55 -6.82 1.90 -6.53
CA LEU A 55 -6.92 1.97 -7.99
C LEU A 55 -7.67 3.22 -8.45
N TYR A 56 -8.79 3.53 -7.79
CA TYR A 56 -9.61 4.70 -8.11
C TYR A 56 -8.82 6.00 -7.95
N ILE A 57 -8.20 6.22 -6.79
CA ILE A 57 -7.43 7.45 -6.52
C ILE A 57 -6.23 7.55 -7.47
N ALA A 58 -5.57 6.43 -7.79
CA ALA A 58 -4.44 6.43 -8.72
C ALA A 58 -4.82 6.79 -10.15
N GLU A 59 -6.06 6.50 -10.55
CA GLU A 59 -6.59 6.85 -11.88
C GLU A 59 -7.15 8.28 -11.94
N HIS A 60 -7.73 8.78 -10.85
CA HIS A 60 -8.51 10.02 -10.84
C HIS A 60 -7.82 11.21 -10.15
N THR A 61 -6.64 11.02 -9.55
CA THR A 61 -5.94 12.09 -8.84
C THR A 61 -4.44 12.08 -9.12
N THR A 62 -3.77 13.18 -8.79
CA THR A 62 -2.30 13.30 -8.81
C THR A 62 -1.68 13.00 -7.45
N ILE A 63 -2.46 12.48 -6.49
CA ILE A 63 -1.97 12.17 -5.16
C ILE A 63 -0.89 11.09 -5.28
N PRO A 64 0.31 11.29 -4.70
CA PRO A 64 1.38 10.30 -4.76
C PRO A 64 0.99 9.06 -3.93
N LEU A 65 0.62 7.99 -4.62
CA LEU A 65 0.28 6.70 -4.01
C LEU A 65 1.33 5.62 -4.30
N PRO A 66 1.54 4.65 -3.39
CA PRO A 66 2.35 3.49 -3.70
C PRO A 66 1.68 2.66 -4.80
N ARG A 67 2.43 2.34 -5.85
CA ARG A 67 1.88 1.63 -7.02
C ARG A 67 1.54 0.18 -6.65
N VAL A 68 0.35 -0.27 -7.02
CA VAL A 68 -0.02 -1.69 -6.96
C VAL A 68 0.79 -2.46 -8.00
N ARG A 69 1.60 -3.43 -7.54
CA ARG A 69 2.45 -4.27 -8.39
C ARG A 69 1.78 -5.58 -8.76
N CYS A 70 1.11 -6.19 -7.79
CA CYS A 70 0.27 -7.37 -8.02
C CYS A 70 -0.70 -7.57 -6.88
N THR A 71 -1.76 -8.31 -7.17
CA THR A 71 -2.74 -8.79 -6.19
C THR A 71 -2.86 -10.30 -6.30
N TYR A 72 -3.18 -10.97 -5.19
CA TYR A 72 -3.51 -12.39 -5.20
C TYR A 72 -4.47 -12.73 -4.06
N ASN A 73 -5.30 -13.75 -4.29
CA ASN A 73 -6.14 -14.32 -3.25
C ASN A 73 -5.31 -15.28 -2.41
N GLY A 74 -5.30 -15.06 -1.09
CA GLY A 74 -4.66 -15.93 -0.12
C GLY A 74 -5.61 -16.32 1.01
N PRO A 75 -5.12 -17.03 2.04
CA PRO A 75 -5.89 -17.31 3.23
C PRO A 75 -6.39 -16.00 3.86
N GLY A 76 -7.71 -15.89 4.04
CA GLY A 76 -8.34 -14.76 4.71
C GLY A 76 -8.67 -13.55 3.82
N GLY A 77 -8.32 -13.53 2.53
CA GLY A 77 -8.71 -12.44 1.63
C GLY A 77 -7.68 -12.08 0.55
N ILE A 78 -7.79 -10.85 0.05
CA ILE A 78 -6.92 -10.31 -0.99
C ILE A 78 -5.61 -9.83 -0.34
N TYR A 79 -4.48 -10.12 -0.99
CA TYR A 79 -3.18 -9.58 -0.63
C TYR A 79 -2.72 -8.65 -1.75
N ILE A 80 -2.20 -7.48 -1.36
CA ILE A 80 -1.79 -6.43 -2.28
C ILE A 80 -0.29 -6.21 -2.11
N MET A 81 0.49 -6.46 -3.17
CA MET A 81 1.89 -6.05 -3.22
C MET A 81 1.98 -4.64 -3.78
N ILE A 82 2.57 -3.74 -3.01
CA ILE A 82 2.72 -2.32 -3.36
C ILE A 82 4.17 -1.86 -3.17
N ASP A 83 4.49 -0.70 -3.74
CA ASP A 83 5.79 -0.04 -3.50
C ASP A 83 5.98 0.32 -2.02
N TYR A 84 7.17 0.05 -1.49
CA TYR A 84 7.59 0.51 -0.18
C TYR A 84 8.09 1.95 -0.28
N ILE A 85 7.35 2.87 0.33
CA ILE A 85 7.78 4.27 0.44
C ILE A 85 8.73 4.39 1.61
N LYS A 86 10.00 4.69 1.31
CA LYS A 86 11.00 5.00 2.33
C LYS A 86 10.66 6.36 2.94
N GLY A 87 10.60 6.41 4.26
CA GLY A 87 10.35 7.64 4.98
C GLY A 87 10.30 7.41 6.47
N THR A 88 10.15 8.51 7.20
CA THR A 88 9.93 8.50 8.64
C THR A 88 8.47 8.80 8.90
N ASN A 89 7.90 8.16 9.92
CA ASN A 89 6.52 8.41 10.33
C ASN A 89 6.37 9.89 10.76
N LEU A 90 5.40 10.58 10.16
CA LEU A 90 5.21 12.02 10.36
C LEU A 90 4.82 12.36 11.80
N GLU A 91 3.96 11.56 12.43
CA GLU A 91 3.57 11.72 13.85
C GLU A 91 4.80 11.67 14.76
N THR A 92 5.73 10.75 14.52
CA THR A 92 6.98 10.65 15.28
C THR A 92 7.82 11.93 15.15
N LEU A 93 7.98 12.45 13.93
CA LEU A 93 8.70 13.71 13.70
C LEU A 93 8.02 14.89 14.39
N TRP A 94 6.68 14.91 14.37
CA TRP A 94 5.89 15.96 14.99
C TRP A 94 6.01 15.95 16.52
N MET A 95 5.84 14.78 17.13
CA MET A 95 5.86 14.60 18.59
C MET A 95 7.24 14.83 19.18
N LEU A 96 8.30 14.49 18.45
CA LEU A 96 9.68 14.72 18.88
C LEU A 96 10.18 16.15 18.60
N GLY A 97 9.35 17.00 17.99
CA GLY A 97 9.75 18.38 17.66
C GLY A 97 10.88 18.46 16.64
N LEU A 98 11.02 17.47 15.77
CA LEU A 98 12.11 17.36 14.79
C LEU A 98 11.84 18.13 13.48
N LEU A 99 10.68 18.78 13.38
CA LEU A 99 10.29 19.60 12.23
C LEU A 99 10.42 21.08 12.56
N LYS A 100 11.05 21.83 11.65
CA LYS A 100 11.09 23.29 11.70
C LYS A 100 9.70 23.89 11.42
N PRO A 101 9.42 25.12 11.87
CA PRO A 101 8.13 25.77 11.61
C PRO A 101 7.75 25.76 10.12
N GLU A 102 8.67 26.13 9.24
CA GLU A 102 8.44 26.17 7.80
C GLU A 102 8.16 24.80 7.16
N GLU A 103 8.71 23.72 7.73
CA GLU A 103 8.44 22.35 7.28
C GLU A 103 7.03 21.92 7.69
N LYS A 104 6.56 22.33 8.87
CA LYS A 104 5.19 22.05 9.32
C LYS A 104 4.18 22.76 8.44
N ASP A 105 4.43 24.03 8.11
CA ASP A 105 3.56 24.81 7.24
C ASP A 105 3.45 24.16 5.86
N ALA A 106 4.58 23.80 5.24
CA ALA A 106 4.59 23.12 3.95
C ALA A 106 3.85 21.77 3.97
N ILE A 107 3.99 20.99 5.04
CA ILE A 107 3.29 19.70 5.18
C ILE A 107 1.77 19.90 5.29
N VAL A 108 1.32 20.92 6.04
CA VAL A 108 -0.10 21.24 6.17
C VAL A 108 -0.68 21.71 4.83
N ASP A 109 0.07 22.53 4.10
CA ASP A 109 -0.33 22.99 2.76
C ASP A 109 -0.45 21.81 1.77
N ASP A 110 0.54 20.92 1.74
CA ASP A 110 0.52 19.70 0.91
C ASP A 110 -0.68 18.80 1.27
N MET A 111 -0.95 18.61 2.57
CA MET A 111 -2.10 17.83 3.04
C MET A 111 -3.43 18.44 2.58
N ALA A 112 -3.57 19.77 2.65
CA ALA A 112 -4.78 20.46 2.18
C ALA A 112 -5.00 20.24 0.67
N VAL A 113 -3.93 20.30 -0.13
CA VAL A 113 -3.98 20.00 -1.57
C VAL A 113 -4.43 18.57 -1.83
N TYR A 114 -3.87 17.59 -1.13
CA TYR A 114 -4.26 16.18 -1.32
C TYR A 114 -5.71 15.90 -0.90
N LEU A 115 -6.17 16.46 0.21
CA LEU A 115 -7.56 16.29 0.67
C LEU A 115 -8.57 16.88 -0.31
N ASN A 116 -8.28 18.07 -0.85
CA ASN A 116 -9.15 18.69 -1.86
C ASN A 116 -9.20 17.87 -3.16
N SER A 117 -8.06 17.33 -3.59
CA SER A 117 -8.00 16.44 -4.76
C SER A 117 -8.81 15.16 -4.54
N ALA A 118 -8.67 14.52 -3.38
CA ALA A 118 -9.42 13.31 -3.03
C ALA A 118 -10.93 13.55 -2.94
N SER A 119 -11.36 14.66 -2.31
CA SER A 119 -12.78 15.02 -2.21
C SER A 119 -13.40 15.32 -3.57
N SER A 120 -12.64 15.92 -4.48
CA SER A 120 -13.09 16.23 -5.84
C SER A 120 -13.32 14.95 -6.65
N ALA A 121 -12.41 13.97 -6.55
CA ALA A 121 -12.57 12.67 -7.18
C ALA A 121 -13.77 11.90 -6.59
N ALA A 122 -13.97 11.90 -5.28
CA ALA A 122 -15.13 11.20 -4.68
C ALA A 122 -16.50 11.77 -5.09
N SER A 123 -16.54 12.98 -5.67
CA SER A 123 -17.77 13.66 -6.09
C SER A 123 -18.07 13.51 -7.60
N SER A 124 -17.19 12.85 -8.36
CA SER A 124 -17.31 12.64 -9.82
C SER A 124 -17.73 11.22 -10.18
#